data_AF-A0A5J9UZM8-F1
#
_entry.id   AF-A0A5J9UZM8-F1
#
_cell.length_a   1.000
_cell.length_b   1.000
_cell.length_c   1.000
_cell.angle_alpha   90.00
_cell.angle_beta   90.00
_cell.angle_gamma   90.00
#
_symmetry.space_group_name_H-M   'P 1'
#
loop_
_entity.id
_entity.type
_entity.pdbx_description
1 polymer ?
#
loop_
_entity_poly.entity_id
_entity_poly.type
_entity_poly.pdbx_seq_one_letter_code
_entity_poly.pdbx_strand_id
1 'polypeptide(L)' 'MIILSNNNFSGQVPSSFGNAFSGHIPRTLGNLKQLVALNLSYNNLDGNIPSNLGNLSRLQHLDLSNNKLRGIGP' A
#
# COMPACT_ATOMS: atom_id res chain seq x y z
N MET A 1 -5.90 7.34 -3.29
CA MET A 1 -4.79 6.38 -3.40
C MET A 1 -3.94 6.53 -2.12
N ILE A 2 -3.31 5.50 -1.50
CA ILE A 2 -2.32 5.78 -0.43
C ILE A 2 -1.19 6.21 -1.29
N ILE A 3 -1.18 7.48 -1.52
CA ILE A 3 0.02 8.15 -1.86
C ILE A 3 0.55 8.47 -0.47
N LEU A 4 1.80 8.11 -0.19
CA LEU A 4 2.54 8.62 0.98
C LEU A 4 2.67 10.18 0.95
N SER A 5 1.90 10.87 0.11
CA SER A 5 1.73 12.31 0.01
C SER A 5 0.76 12.81 1.10
N ASN A 6 1.34 13.12 2.25
CA ASN A 6 0.96 14.21 3.15
C ASN A 6 2.04 14.41 4.22
N ASN A 7 3.29 14.02 3.94
CA ASN A 7 4.46 14.50 4.66
C ASN A 7 4.97 15.73 3.89
N ASN A 8 4.36 16.90 4.08
CA ASN A 8 4.86 18.23 3.67
C ASN A 8 5.85 18.34 2.48
N PHE A 9 5.62 17.64 1.36
CA PHE A 9 6.45 17.71 0.17
C PHE A 9 5.63 18.42 -0.92
N SER A 10 5.86 19.72 -1.04
CA SER A 10 5.37 20.52 -2.15
C SER A 10 6.26 20.29 -3.37
N GLY A 11 5.86 19.36 -4.25
CA GLY A 11 6.53 19.13 -5.52
C GLY A 11 5.86 18.00 -6.32
N GLN A 12 5.88 18.10 -7.66
CA GLN A 12 5.51 16.98 -8.54
C GLN A 12 6.53 15.86 -8.34
N VAL A 13 6.09 14.71 -7.82
CA VAL A 13 6.92 13.50 -7.73
C VAL A 13 7.14 12.97 -9.15
N PRO A 14 8.38 12.88 -9.66
CA PRO A 14 8.64 12.36 -11.00
C PRO A 14 8.15 10.92 -11.12
N SER A 15 7.40 10.62 -12.18
CA SER A 15 6.87 9.29 -12.52
C SER A 15 7.95 8.24 -12.87
N SER A 16 9.24 8.60 -12.78
CA SER A 16 10.39 7.78 -13.21
C SER A 16 11.11 7.03 -12.09
N PHE A 17 10.66 7.11 -10.83
CA PHE A 17 11.02 6.09 -9.85
C PHE A 17 10.08 4.90 -10.05
N GLY A 18 10.52 3.91 -10.83
CA GLY A 18 9.94 2.57 -10.72
C GLY A 18 10.05 2.17 -9.24
N ASN A 19 8.94 2.23 -8.52
CA ASN A 19 8.91 1.85 -7.12
C ASN A 19 9.13 0.34 -7.10
N ALA A 20 10.38 -0.08 -6.90
CA ALA A 20 10.73 -1.47 -6.71
C ALA A 20 10.56 -1.84 -5.23
N PHE A 21 9.46 -1.40 -4.58
CA PHE A 21 9.22 -1.78 -3.19
C PHE A 21 9.16 -3.31 -3.14
N SER A 22 9.98 -3.88 -2.28
CA SER A 22 10.16 -5.33 -2.15
C SER A 22 10.05 -5.72 -0.68
N GLY A 23 9.86 -7.01 -0.43
CA GLY A 23 9.53 -7.49 0.91
C GLY A 23 8.04 -7.39 1.21
N HIS A 24 7.69 -7.49 2.49
CA HIS A 24 6.32 -7.68 2.92
C HIS A 24 5.60 -6.35 3.20
N ILE A 25 4.28 -6.35 3.05
CA ILE A 25 3.43 -5.24 3.53
C ILE A 25 3.54 -5.18 5.07
N PRO A 26 3.99 -4.07 5.66
CA PRO A 26 4.14 -3.97 7.11
C PRO A 26 2.77 -3.90 7.81
N ARG A 27 2.61 -4.63 8.92
CA ARG A 27 1.37 -4.64 9.72
C ARG A 27 0.97 -3.26 10.22
N THR A 28 1.94 -2.36 10.40
CA THR A 28 1.74 -0.98 10.86
C THR A 28 0.89 -0.13 9.91
N LEU A 29 0.77 -0.51 8.63
CA LEU A 29 -0.16 0.16 7.71
C LEU A 29 -1.60 0.14 8.22
N GLY A 30 -2.01 -0.90 8.97
CA GLY A 30 -3.33 -0.98 9.59
C GLY A 30 -3.64 0.09 10.65
N ASN A 31 -2.63 0.89 11.05
CA ASN A 31 -2.81 1.99 11.99
C ASN A 31 -3.27 3.29 11.32
N LEU A 32 -3.23 3.37 9.99
CA LEU A 32 -3.63 4.57 9.24
C LEU A 32 -5.16 4.70 9.15
N LYS A 33 -5.84 4.95 10.27
CA LYS A 33 -7.31 4.97 10.34
C LYS A 33 -8.00 6.00 9.44
N GLN A 34 -7.30 7.08 9.11
CA GLN A 34 -7.84 8.18 8.29
C GLN A 34 -7.69 7.96 6.78
N LEU A 35 -7.17 6.80 6.42
CA LEU A 35 -6.77 6.52 5.08
C LEU A 35 -7.96 6.14 4.20
N VAL A 36 -8.13 6.88 3.11
CA VAL A 36 -9.28 6.71 2.21
C VAL A 36 -8.96 5.81 1.02
N ALA A 37 -7.69 5.68 0.66
CA ALA A 37 -7.31 4.81 -0.44
C ALA A 37 -5.86 4.38 -0.29
N LEU A 38 -5.47 3.26 -0.92
CA LEU A 38 -4.18 2.54 -0.91
C LEU A 38 -3.88 2.01 -2.29
N ASN A 39 -2.75 2.39 -2.88
CA ASN A 39 -2.27 1.76 -4.11
C ASN A 39 -0.80 1.37 -3.90
N LEU A 40 -0.55 0.08 -3.86
CA LEU A 40 0.78 -0.54 -3.88
C LEU A 40 0.99 -1.33 -5.16
N SER A 41 0.21 -1.08 -6.21
CA SER A 41 0.29 -1.82 -7.45
C SER A 41 1.64 -1.63 -8.14
N TYR A 42 2.03 -2.60 -8.97
CA TYR A 42 3.28 -2.58 -9.75
C TYR A 42 4.52 -2.42 -8.87
N ASN A 43 4.63 -3.27 -7.86
CA ASN A 43 5.79 -3.38 -6.98
C ASN A 43 6.32 -4.83 -6.94
N ASN A 44 7.41 -5.05 -6.22
CA ASN A 44 8.00 -6.37 -5.97
C ASN A 44 7.62 -6.92 -4.58
N LEU A 45 6.49 -6.50 -4.01
CA LEU A 45 6.06 -6.94 -2.68
C LEU A 45 5.69 -8.42 -2.69
N ASP A 46 6.05 -9.12 -1.63
CA ASP A 46 5.86 -10.56 -1.47
C ASP A 46 5.28 -10.93 -0.09
N GLY A 47 5.08 -12.24 0.13
CA GLY A 47 4.45 -12.74 1.35
C GLY A 47 2.93 -12.53 1.38
N ASN A 48 2.33 -12.59 2.58
CA ASN A 48 0.88 -12.55 2.75
C ASN A 48 0.36 -11.12 2.94
N ILE A 49 -0.87 -10.88 2.50
CA ILE A 49 -1.61 -9.64 2.82
C ILE A 49 -1.90 -9.61 4.33
N PRO A 50 -1.43 -8.59 5.08
CA PRO A 50 -1.66 -8.51 6.53
C PRO A 50 -3.15 -8.32 6.84
N SER A 51 -3.70 -9.12 7.76
CA SER A 51 -5.08 -8.96 8.25
C SER A 51 -5.31 -7.58 8.88
N ASN A 52 -4.26 -6.94 9.40
CA ASN A 52 -4.30 -5.55 9.87
C ASN A 52 -4.71 -4.56 8.78
N LEU A 53 -4.66 -4.85 7.47
CA LEU A 53 -5.25 -3.94 6.48
C LEU A 53 -6.78 -3.81 6.65
N GLY A 54 -7.45 -4.81 7.23
CA GLY A 54 -8.86 -4.73 7.60
C GLY A 54 -9.16 -3.66 8.67
N ASN A 55 -8.14 -3.16 9.36
CA ASN A 55 -8.28 -2.09 10.34
C ASN A 55 -8.43 -0.69 9.72
N LEU A 56 -8.27 -0.57 8.39
CA LEU A 56 -8.40 0.68 7.62
C LEU A 56 -9.87 1.01 7.36
N SER A 57 -10.60 1.37 8.42
CA SER A 57 -12.07 1.53 8.38
C SER A 57 -12.60 2.59 7.43
N ARG A 58 -11.75 3.55 7.00
CA ARG A 58 -12.12 4.61 6.03
C ARG A 58 -11.70 4.30 4.60
N LEU A 59 -11.08 3.14 4.35
CA LEU A 59 -10.54 2.78 3.03
C LEU A 59 -11.66 2.50 2.04
N GLN A 60 -11.62 3.18 0.90
CA GLN A 60 -12.58 3.06 -0.19
C GLN A 60 -11.94 2.47 -1.46
N HIS A 61 -10.63 2.60 -1.61
CA HIS A 61 -9.92 2.07 -2.77
C HIS A 61 -8.63 1.37 -2.34
N LEU A 62 -8.48 0.11 -2.72
CA LEU A 62 -7.30 -0.71 -2.46
C LEU A 62 -6.85 -1.35 -3.76
N ASP A 63 -5.64 -1.05 -4.19
CA ASP A 63 -4.99 -1.69 -5.33
C ASP A 63 -3.66 -2.29 -4.89
N LEU A 64 -3.58 -3.62 -4.94
CA LEU A 64 -2.39 -4.42 -4.62
C LEU A 64 -1.92 -5.23 -5.86
N SER A 65 -2.50 -4.96 -7.04
CA SER A 65 -2.24 -5.72 -8.26
C SER A 65 -0.77 -5.64 -8.69
N ASN A 66 -0.32 -6.56 -9.54
CA ASN A 66 1.06 -6.52 -10.06
C ASN A 66 2.13 -6.53 -8.93
N ASN A 67 1.98 -7.48 -8.01
CA ASN A 67 2.94 -7.84 -6.96
C ASN A 67 3.06 -9.37 -6.86
N LYS A 68 3.93 -9.87 -5.98
CA LYS A 68 4.11 -11.30 -5.66
C LYS A 68 3.38 -11.70 -4.37
N LEU A 69 2.34 -10.94 -4.01
CA LEU A 69 1.55 -11.15 -2.79
C LEU A 69 0.71 -12.42 -2.90
N ARG A 70 0.66 -13.17 -1.81
CA ARG A 70 -0.21 -14.34 -1.64
C ARG A 70 -1.47 -13.90 -0.92
N GLY A 71 -2.61 -14.39 -1.39
CA GLY A 71 -3.89 -14.21 -0.71
C GLY A 71 -3.84 -14.82 0.69
N ILE A 72 -4.76 -14.40 1.55
CA ILE A 72 -5.06 -15.15 2.76
C ILE A 72 -5.59 -16.49 2.24
N GLY A 73 -4.82 -17.58 2.43
CA GLY A 73 -5.31 -18.93 2.14
C GLY A 73 -6.62 -19.18 2.90
N PRO A 74 -7.45 -20.14 2.45
CA PRO A 74 -8.74 -20.43 3.07
C PRO A 74 -8.66 -20.56 4.59
#